data_AF-A0A2W5BBM7-F1
#
_entry.id   AF-A0A2W5BBM7-F1
#
_cell.length_a   1.000
_cell.length_b   1.000
_cell.length_c   1.000
_cell.angle_alpha   90.00
_cell.angle_beta   90.00
_cell.angle_gamma   90.00
#
_symmetry.space_group_name_H-M   'P 1'
#
loop_
_entity.id
_entity.type
_entity.pdbx_description
1 polymer ?
#
loop_
_entity_poly.entity_id
_entity_poly.type
_entity_poly.pdbx_seq_one_letter_code
_entity_poly.pdbx_strand_id
1 'polypeptide(L)'
;MRFVELKTQEQLDIQTLHRVRPRLVAERRSLINQLRAILLERGTIFPVGRRKLELGIDALLADSDTTLSPRLRRLVKELRAEWRELDTRVEALNDEFFELARKDAAARRLTSIPGVGVLNATALIAAVMGASSFAKARNLGALARAGPPTTHHRKQAAAARHLRARQHLLRTLLIHGACAALPSLARSETPLDAG
;
A
#
# COMPACT_ATOMS: atom_id res chain seq x y z
N MET A 1 1.21 25.81 26.64
CA MET A 1 1.71 24.65 25.86
C MET A 1 0.58 23.63 25.74
N ARG A 2 0.22 23.21 24.53
CA ARG A 2 -0.77 22.13 24.33
C ARG A 2 0.00 20.81 24.26
N PHE A 3 -0.15 19.96 25.27
CA PHE A 3 0.42 18.61 25.23
C PHE A 3 -0.27 17.83 24.12
N VAL A 4 0.55 17.17 23.31
CA VAL A 4 0.10 16.32 22.23
C VAL A 4 0.03 14.90 22.80
N GLU A 5 -1.16 14.28 22.77
CA GLU A 5 -1.34 12.91 23.26
C GLU A 5 -0.37 11.96 22.56
N LEU A 6 0.22 11.03 23.31
CA LEU A 6 1.13 10.04 22.76
C LEU A 6 0.33 8.95 22.02
N LYS A 7 0.89 8.44 20.92
CA LYS A 7 0.29 7.31 20.21
C LYS A 7 0.25 6.07 21.10
N THR A 8 -0.86 5.34 21.05
CA THR A 8 -0.97 4.04 21.71
C THR A 8 -0.04 3.02 21.03
N GLN A 9 0.29 1.93 21.73
CA GLN A 9 1.08 0.84 21.14
C GLN A 9 0.40 0.28 19.89
N GLU A 10 -0.90 0.02 19.97
CA GLU A 10 -1.70 -0.46 18.84
C GLU A 10 -1.62 0.48 17.62
N GLN A 11 -1.68 1.80 17.81
CA GLN A 11 -1.50 2.76 16.71
C GLN A 11 -0.09 2.74 16.11
N LEU A 12 0.94 2.43 16.90
CA LEU A 12 2.31 2.27 16.41
C LEU A 12 2.48 0.96 15.64
N ASP A 13 1.82 -0.11 16.08
CA ASP A 13 1.81 -1.42 15.42
C ASP A 13 1.12 -1.34 14.06
N ILE A 14 -0.09 -0.75 14.01
CA ILE A 14 -0.83 -0.54 12.75
C ILE A 14 0.00 0.31 11.77
N GLN A 15 0.68 1.36 12.24
CA GLN A 15 1.60 2.14 11.40
C GLN A 15 2.80 1.34 10.90
N THR A 16 3.23 0.32 11.63
CA THR A 16 4.33 -0.55 11.24
C THR A 16 3.87 -1.52 10.15
N LEU A 17 2.68 -2.12 10.29
CA LEU A 17 2.04 -2.92 9.24
C LEU A 17 1.96 -2.11 7.93
N HIS A 18 1.51 -0.86 8.02
CA HIS A 18 1.38 0.05 6.86
C HIS A 18 2.72 0.31 6.18
N ARG A 19 3.85 0.23 6.88
CA ARG A 19 5.20 0.38 6.27
C ARG A 19 5.71 -0.91 5.64
N VAL A 20 5.40 -2.06 6.24
CA VAL A 20 5.87 -3.36 5.75
C VAL A 20 5.16 -3.73 4.45
N ARG A 21 3.84 -3.52 4.37
CA ARG A 21 3.05 -3.87 3.18
C ARG A 21 3.60 -3.30 1.86
N PRO A 22 3.85 -1.99 1.69
CA PRO A 22 4.34 -1.44 0.43
C PRO A 22 5.74 -1.94 0.07
N ARG A 23 6.58 -2.28 1.05
CA ARG A 23 7.86 -2.94 0.81
C ARG A 23 7.65 -4.30 0.15
N LEU A 24 6.76 -5.15 0.68
CA LEU A 24 6.44 -6.46 0.08
C LEU A 24 5.83 -6.32 -1.32
N VAL A 25 4.96 -5.33 -1.53
CA VAL A 25 4.40 -5.04 -2.85
C VAL A 25 5.49 -4.62 -3.85
N ALA A 26 6.49 -3.84 -3.41
CA ALA A 26 7.62 -3.44 -4.24
C ALA A 26 8.54 -4.63 -4.56
N GLU A 27 8.86 -5.49 -3.58
CA GLU A 27 9.61 -6.73 -3.76
C GLU A 27 8.91 -7.62 -4.80
N ARG A 28 7.59 -7.85 -4.66
CA ARG A 28 6.78 -8.59 -5.64
C ARG A 28 6.86 -7.99 -7.04
N ARG A 29 6.73 -6.66 -7.15
CA ARG A 29 6.81 -5.97 -8.45
C ARG A 29 8.18 -6.14 -9.09
N SER A 30 9.24 -6.04 -8.30
CA SER A 30 10.62 -6.27 -8.76
C SER A 30 10.79 -7.69 -9.31
N LEU A 31 10.33 -8.69 -8.56
CA LEU A 31 10.38 -10.10 -8.96
C LEU A 31 9.59 -10.38 -10.25
N ILE A 32 8.38 -9.81 -10.37
CA ILE A 32 7.57 -9.89 -11.60
C ILE A 32 8.31 -9.28 -12.81
N ASN A 33 8.96 -8.14 -12.62
CA ASN A 33 9.70 -7.48 -13.69
C ASN A 33 10.95 -8.28 -14.08
N GLN A 34 11.65 -8.86 -13.11
CA GLN A 34 12.79 -9.74 -13.34
C GLN A 34 12.37 -10.99 -14.13
N LEU A 35 11.27 -11.64 -13.73
CA LEU A 35 10.69 -12.78 -14.47
C LEU A 35 10.38 -12.42 -15.92
N ARG A 36 9.77 -11.25 -16.15
CA ARG A 36 9.50 -10.77 -17.53
C ARG A 36 10.78 -10.56 -18.33
N ALA A 37 11.80 -9.94 -17.74
CA ALA A 37 13.07 -9.71 -18.43
C ALA A 37 13.74 -11.04 -18.83
N ILE A 38 13.84 -11.99 -17.90
CA ILE A 38 14.41 -13.31 -18.14
C ILE A 38 13.68 -14.06 -19.27
N LEU A 39 12.34 -14.02 -19.27
CA LEU A 39 11.52 -14.71 -20.27
C LEU A 39 11.58 -14.02 -21.64
N LEU A 40 11.68 -12.68 -21.65
CA LEU A 40 11.86 -11.89 -22.87
C LEU A 40 13.17 -12.25 -23.59
N GLU A 41 14.28 -12.44 -22.85
CA GLU A 41 15.56 -12.88 -23.43
C GLU A 41 15.51 -14.27 -24.07
N ARG A 42 14.42 -15.03 -23.86
CA ARG A 42 14.18 -16.34 -24.49
C ARG A 42 13.05 -16.29 -25.52
N GLY A 43 12.68 -15.08 -25.96
CA GLY A 43 11.62 -14.86 -26.94
C GLY A 43 10.21 -15.11 -26.42
N THR A 44 10.03 -15.31 -25.10
CA THR A 44 8.70 -15.54 -24.51
C THR A 44 8.13 -14.21 -24.00
N ILE A 45 7.10 -13.71 -24.68
CA ILE A 45 6.47 -12.43 -24.35
C ILE A 45 5.08 -12.68 -23.78
N PHE A 46 4.79 -12.05 -22.64
CA PHE A 46 3.47 -12.11 -22.02
C PHE A 46 2.73 -10.77 -22.12
N PRO A 47 1.39 -10.79 -22.24
CA PRO A 47 0.59 -9.58 -22.18
C PRO A 47 0.79 -8.79 -20.88
N VAL A 48 0.57 -7.48 -20.95
CA VAL A 48 0.61 -6.61 -19.78
C VAL A 48 -0.45 -7.03 -18.76
N GLY A 49 -0.02 -7.14 -17.50
CA GLY A 49 -0.86 -7.47 -16.36
C GLY A 49 -0.29 -8.59 -15.50
N ARG A 50 -0.44 -8.46 -14.18
CA ARG A 50 0.03 -9.46 -13.21
C ARG A 50 -0.62 -10.82 -13.44
N ARG A 51 -1.96 -10.86 -13.51
CA ARG A 51 -2.72 -12.11 -13.65
C ARG A 51 -2.45 -12.84 -14.97
N LYS A 52 -2.27 -12.09 -16.07
CA LYS A 52 -1.95 -12.66 -17.38
C LYS A 52 -0.57 -13.32 -17.38
N LEU A 53 0.43 -12.65 -16.79
CA LEU A 53 1.77 -13.23 -16.61
C LEU A 53 1.71 -14.48 -15.72
N GLU A 54 0.95 -14.43 -14.63
CA GLU A 54 0.79 -15.55 -13.69
C GLU A 54 0.30 -16.81 -14.41
N LEU A 55 -0.83 -16.70 -15.11
CA LEU A 55 -1.42 -17.80 -15.88
C LEU A 55 -0.49 -18.28 -16.99
N GLY A 56 0.19 -17.35 -17.67
CA GLY A 56 1.11 -17.67 -18.74
C GLY A 56 2.35 -18.44 -18.26
N ILE A 57 2.95 -18.03 -17.12
CA ILE A 57 4.06 -18.76 -16.51
C ILE A 57 3.61 -20.15 -16.04
N ASP A 58 2.45 -20.24 -15.41
CA ASP A 58 1.95 -21.53 -14.90
C ASP A 58 1.68 -22.50 -16.07
N ALA A 59 1.15 -22.02 -17.20
CA ALA A 59 1.02 -22.80 -18.43
C ALA A 59 2.37 -23.19 -19.04
N LEU A 60 3.32 -22.25 -19.13
CA LEU A 60 4.68 -22.48 -19.65
C LEU A 60 5.42 -23.57 -18.86
N LEU A 61 5.24 -23.59 -17.54
CA LEU A 61 5.88 -24.58 -16.66
C LEU A 61 5.22 -25.98 -16.76
N ALA A 62 3.93 -26.04 -17.08
CA ALA A 62 3.18 -27.27 -17.23
C ALA A 62 3.45 -27.98 -18.57
N ASP A 63 3.78 -27.23 -19.61
CA ASP A 63 4.08 -27.77 -20.94
C ASP A 63 5.46 -28.45 -20.95
N SER A 64 5.54 -29.75 -21.28
CA SER A 64 6.79 -30.51 -21.36
C SER A 64 7.62 -30.21 -22.62
N ASP A 65 7.01 -29.68 -23.69
CA ASP A 65 7.66 -29.40 -24.97
C ASP A 65 8.22 -27.96 -25.08
N THR A 66 8.18 -27.19 -23.99
CA THR A 66 8.64 -25.80 -24.03
C THR A 66 10.13 -25.62 -24.29
N THR A 67 10.44 -24.55 -25.01
CA THR A 67 11.79 -24.09 -25.42
C THR A 67 12.73 -23.68 -24.29
N LEU A 68 12.29 -23.78 -23.02
CA LEU A 68 13.12 -23.45 -21.87
C LEU A 68 14.09 -24.60 -21.56
N SER A 69 15.38 -24.26 -21.43
CA SER A 69 16.35 -25.23 -20.92
C SER A 69 15.98 -25.71 -19.51
N PRO A 70 16.34 -26.95 -19.12
CA PRO A 70 15.98 -27.51 -17.81
C PRO A 70 16.42 -26.63 -16.63
N ARG A 71 17.61 -26.01 -16.74
CA ARG A 71 18.14 -25.09 -15.72
C ARG A 71 17.25 -23.86 -15.55
N LEU A 72 16.81 -23.26 -16.65
CA LEU A 72 15.98 -22.07 -16.63
C LEU A 72 14.56 -22.39 -16.17
N ARG A 73 13.99 -23.54 -16.60
CA ARG A 73 12.69 -23.99 -16.11
C ARG A 73 12.67 -24.12 -14.59
N ARG A 74 13.71 -24.70 -13.99
CA ARG A 74 13.85 -24.78 -12.52
C ARG A 74 13.89 -23.39 -11.88
N LEU A 75 14.70 -22.48 -12.41
CA LEU A 75 14.80 -21.11 -11.88
C LEU A 75 13.46 -20.36 -11.95
N VAL A 76 12.74 -20.44 -13.08
CA VAL A 76 11.42 -19.81 -13.23
C VAL A 76 10.42 -20.40 -12.23
N LYS A 77 10.48 -21.72 -11.97
CA LYS A 77 9.65 -22.38 -10.96
C LYS A 77 9.94 -21.86 -9.54
N GLU A 78 11.20 -21.67 -9.19
CA GLU A 78 11.62 -21.11 -7.90
C GLU A 78 11.14 -19.65 -7.73
N LEU A 79 11.39 -18.78 -8.72
CA LEU A 79 10.93 -17.39 -8.70
C LEU A 79 9.40 -17.29 -8.68
N ARG A 80 8.69 -18.20 -9.35
CA ARG A 80 7.22 -18.27 -9.30
C ARG A 80 6.73 -18.68 -7.91
N ALA A 81 7.43 -19.57 -7.22
CA ALA A 81 7.11 -19.95 -5.84
C ALA A 81 7.34 -18.77 -4.87
N GLU A 82 8.47 -18.06 -4.99
CA GLU A 82 8.75 -16.84 -4.22
C GLU A 82 7.67 -15.77 -4.45
N TRP A 83 7.23 -15.58 -5.69
CA TRP A 83 6.12 -14.68 -6.00
C TRP A 83 4.85 -15.12 -5.25
N ARG A 84 4.47 -16.40 -5.26
CA ARG A 84 3.30 -16.88 -4.50
C ARG A 84 3.42 -16.56 -3.01
N GLU A 85 4.60 -16.74 -2.42
CA GLU A 85 4.83 -16.43 -1.01
C GLU A 85 4.65 -14.93 -0.72
N LEU A 86 5.19 -14.06 -1.57
CA LEU A 86 4.99 -12.61 -1.46
C LEU A 86 3.52 -12.21 -1.59
N ASP A 87 2.76 -12.85 -2.50
CA ASP A 87 1.32 -12.65 -2.61
C ASP A 87 0.60 -13.05 -1.31
N THR A 88 0.87 -14.25 -0.77
CA THR A 88 0.30 -14.71 0.51
C THR A 88 0.59 -13.74 1.66
N ARG A 89 1.83 -13.25 1.77
CA ARG A 89 2.22 -12.31 2.84
C ARG A 89 1.53 -10.95 2.69
N VAL A 90 1.34 -10.47 1.45
CA VAL A 90 0.61 -9.22 1.19
C VAL A 90 -0.87 -9.39 1.53
N GLU A 91 -1.49 -10.52 1.19
CA GLU A 91 -2.90 -10.77 1.52
C GLU A 91 -3.11 -10.96 3.02
N ALA A 92 -2.23 -11.66 3.73
CA ALA A 92 -2.32 -11.77 5.19
C ALA A 92 -2.32 -10.40 5.88
N LEU A 93 -1.50 -9.45 5.41
CA LEU A 93 -1.53 -8.07 5.91
C LEU A 93 -2.81 -7.34 5.50
N ASN A 94 -3.35 -7.58 4.30
CA ASN A 94 -4.63 -7.00 3.89
C ASN A 94 -5.75 -7.46 4.84
N ASP A 95 -5.82 -8.75 5.13
CA ASP A 95 -6.81 -9.35 6.02
C ASP A 95 -6.71 -8.77 7.43
N GLU A 96 -5.49 -8.59 7.94
CA GLU A 96 -5.27 -7.92 9.22
C GLU A 96 -5.83 -6.48 9.22
N PHE A 97 -5.62 -5.70 8.15
CA PHE A 97 -6.23 -4.37 8.03
C PHE A 97 -7.74 -4.41 7.94
N PHE A 98 -8.32 -5.40 7.26
CA PHE A 98 -9.78 -5.59 7.21
C PHE A 98 -10.34 -5.87 8.60
N GLU A 99 -9.70 -6.74 9.37
CA GLU A 99 -10.11 -7.07 10.74
C GLU A 99 -10.01 -5.87 11.69
N LEU A 100 -8.92 -5.11 11.60
CA LEU A 100 -8.76 -3.86 12.35
C LEU A 100 -9.86 -2.86 12.00
N ALA A 101 -10.13 -2.64 10.72
CA ALA A 101 -11.18 -1.73 10.27
C ALA A 101 -12.58 -2.21 10.68
N ARG A 102 -12.82 -3.52 10.70
CA ARG A 102 -14.10 -4.11 11.10
C ARG A 102 -14.36 -3.89 12.59
N LYS A 103 -13.34 -3.92 13.45
CA LYS A 103 -13.48 -3.72 14.90
C LYS A 103 -13.63 -2.25 15.29
N ASP A 104 -13.03 -1.33 14.53
CA ASP A 104 -13.06 0.10 14.83
C ASP A 104 -14.25 0.85 14.19
N ALA A 105 -15.10 1.49 15.01
CA ALA A 105 -16.26 2.25 14.54
C ALA A 105 -15.89 3.47 13.69
N ALA A 106 -14.79 4.16 14.01
CA ALA A 106 -14.29 5.26 13.19
C ALA A 106 -13.77 4.74 11.85
N ALA A 107 -13.13 3.57 11.81
CA ALA A 107 -12.64 2.99 10.56
C ALA A 107 -13.79 2.64 9.62
N ARG A 108 -14.85 2.00 10.14
CA ARG A 108 -16.06 1.70 9.37
C ARG A 108 -16.72 2.96 8.78
N ARG A 109 -16.81 4.03 9.58
CA ARG A 109 -17.34 5.33 9.12
C ARG A 109 -16.45 6.00 8.08
N LEU A 110 -15.13 5.87 8.19
CA LEU A 110 -14.21 6.38 7.18
C LEU A 110 -14.36 5.60 5.87
N THR A 111 -14.53 4.27 5.93
CA THR A 111 -14.67 3.43 4.74
C THR A 111 -15.94 3.66 3.94
N SER A 112 -16.97 4.30 4.52
CA SER A 112 -18.17 4.68 3.77
C SER A 112 -17.96 5.92 2.90
N ILE A 113 -16.85 6.64 3.05
CA ILE A 113 -16.54 7.81 2.22
C ILE A 113 -15.99 7.31 0.87
N PRO A 114 -16.55 7.74 -0.27
CA PRO A 114 -16.02 7.40 -1.59
C PRO A 114 -14.52 7.72 -1.69
N GLY A 115 -13.72 6.72 -2.08
CA GLY A 115 -12.25 6.85 -2.20
C GLY A 115 -11.48 6.60 -0.91
N VAL A 116 -12.15 6.34 0.22
CA VAL A 116 -11.50 5.92 1.46
C VAL A 116 -11.70 4.42 1.63
N GLY A 117 -10.71 3.63 1.21
CA GLY A 117 -10.69 2.19 1.48
C GLY A 117 -10.17 1.85 2.88
N VAL A 118 -10.21 0.56 3.24
CA VAL A 118 -9.70 0.02 4.52
C VAL A 118 -8.26 0.45 4.82
N LEU A 119 -7.38 0.42 3.82
CA LEU A 119 -6.00 0.87 3.96
C LEU A 119 -5.92 2.36 4.31
N ASN A 120 -6.77 3.19 3.69
CA ASN A 120 -6.79 4.64 3.94
C ASN A 120 -7.35 4.93 5.34
N ALA A 121 -8.44 4.25 5.71
CA ALA A 121 -9.11 4.42 6.99
C ALA A 121 -8.22 4.04 8.17
N THR A 122 -7.62 2.83 8.13
CA THR A 122 -6.71 2.35 9.18
C THR A 122 -5.42 3.18 9.25
N ALA A 123 -4.88 3.62 8.10
CA ALA A 123 -3.72 4.52 8.09
C ALA A 123 -4.04 5.87 8.72
N LEU A 124 -5.23 6.43 8.46
CA LEU A 124 -5.66 7.70 9.03
C LEU A 124 -5.84 7.62 10.54
N ILE A 125 -6.49 6.57 11.04
CA ILE A 125 -6.69 6.33 12.47
C ILE A 125 -5.35 6.14 13.18
N ALA A 126 -4.45 5.35 12.62
CA ALA A 126 -3.12 5.14 13.19
C ALA A 126 -2.22 6.40 13.08
N ALA A 127 -2.49 7.28 12.12
CA ALA A 127 -1.79 8.55 11.97
C ALA A 127 -2.25 9.62 12.98
N VAL A 128 -3.55 9.66 13.28
CA VAL A 128 -4.22 10.67 14.10
C VAL A 128 -4.24 10.27 15.58
N MET A 129 -3.66 11.10 16.45
CA MET A 129 -3.69 10.94 17.92
C MET A 129 -5.02 11.41 18.53
N GLY A 130 -6.15 11.20 17.84
CA GLY A 130 -7.48 11.68 18.23
C GLY A 130 -8.01 12.82 17.35
N ALA A 131 -9.27 12.73 16.92
CA ALA A 131 -9.92 13.74 16.07
C ALA A 131 -10.02 15.12 16.75
N SER A 132 -10.11 15.13 18.09
CA SER A 132 -10.08 16.32 18.96
C SER A 132 -8.75 17.09 18.91
N SER A 133 -7.67 16.47 18.40
CA SER A 133 -6.38 17.13 18.20
C SER A 133 -6.42 18.19 17.09
N PHE A 134 -7.45 18.20 16.23
CA PHE A 134 -7.58 19.15 15.13
C PHE A 134 -8.76 20.10 15.33
N ALA A 135 -8.46 21.40 15.48
CA ALA A 135 -9.50 22.44 15.58
C ALA A 135 -10.30 22.63 14.28
N LYS A 136 -9.75 22.25 13.12
CA LYS A 136 -10.38 22.35 11.79
C LYS A 136 -9.96 21.16 10.93
N ALA A 137 -10.86 20.62 10.11
CA ALA A 137 -10.57 19.51 9.19
C ALA A 137 -9.42 19.83 8.21
N ARG A 138 -9.28 21.09 7.79
CA ARG A 138 -8.15 21.58 6.96
C ARG A 138 -6.77 21.35 7.60
N ASN A 139 -6.70 21.24 8.93
CA ASN A 139 -5.45 20.99 9.65
C ASN A 139 -4.99 19.52 9.54
N LEU A 140 -5.88 18.58 9.19
CA LEU A 140 -5.50 17.21 8.82
C LEU A 140 -4.70 17.19 7.53
N GLY A 141 -5.08 18.02 6.55
CA GLY A 141 -4.31 18.21 5.32
C GLY A 141 -2.94 18.85 5.56
N ALA A 142 -2.77 19.61 6.66
CA ALA A 142 -1.49 20.13 7.09
C ALA A 142 -0.63 19.04 7.75
N LEU A 143 -1.20 18.13 8.55
CA LEU A 143 -0.49 16.97 9.12
C LEU A 143 0.15 16.10 8.03
N ALA A 144 -0.57 15.86 6.93
CA ALA A 144 -0.05 15.12 5.77
C ALA A 144 1.04 15.86 4.99
N ARG A 145 1.20 17.18 5.20
CA ARG A 145 2.17 18.06 4.50
C ARG A 145 3.30 18.59 5.39
N ALA A 146 3.16 18.53 6.71
CA ALA A 146 4.09 19.14 7.65
C ALA A 146 5.38 18.33 7.77
N GLY A 147 6.44 18.77 7.11
CA GLY A 147 7.78 18.22 7.34
C GLY A 147 8.25 18.49 8.78
N PRO A 148 9.00 17.58 9.41
CA PRO A 148 9.62 17.84 10.70
C PRO A 148 10.65 18.98 10.56
N PRO A 149 10.83 19.78 11.63
CA PRO A 149 11.80 20.87 11.62
C PRO A 149 13.20 20.38 11.28
N THR A 150 13.98 21.22 10.60
CA THR A 150 15.39 20.97 10.32
C THR A 150 16.18 20.99 11.64
N THR A 151 16.60 19.81 12.10
CA THR A 151 17.37 19.66 13.35
C THR A 151 18.79 19.16 13.04
N HIS A 152 19.80 19.82 13.60
CA HIS A 152 21.22 19.47 13.41
C HIS A 152 21.68 18.25 14.25
N HIS A 153 20.87 17.77 15.20
CA HIS A 153 21.20 16.62 16.02
C HIS A 153 20.85 15.28 15.35
N ARG A 154 21.80 14.35 15.25
CA ARG A 154 21.66 13.04 14.57
C ARG A 154 20.43 12.22 15.01
N LYS A 155 20.13 12.15 16.32
CA LYS A 155 18.96 11.41 16.84
C LYS A 155 17.63 12.06 16.43
N GLN A 156 17.55 13.39 16.48
CA GLN A 156 16.38 14.16 16.05
C GLN A 156 16.18 14.09 14.53
N ALA A 157 17.28 14.10 13.76
CA ALA A 157 17.24 13.92 12.31
C ALA A 157 16.72 12.53 11.90
N ALA A 158 17.05 11.46 12.64
CA ALA A 158 16.48 10.13 12.42
C ALA A 158 14.97 10.11 12.67
N ALA A 159 14.51 10.65 13.81
CA ALA A 159 13.09 10.77 14.12
C ALA A 159 12.32 11.58 13.06
N ALA A 160 12.92 12.67 12.58
CA ALA A 160 12.40 13.50 11.49
C ALA A 160 12.22 12.70 10.19
N ARG A 161 13.20 11.86 9.80
CA ARG A 161 13.06 10.97 8.62
C ARG A 161 11.91 9.97 8.77
N HIS A 162 11.78 9.35 9.94
CA HIS A 162 10.69 8.40 10.19
C HIS A 162 9.31 9.05 10.15
N LEU A 163 9.17 10.27 10.67
CA LEU A 163 7.92 11.03 10.60
C LEU A 163 7.55 11.38 9.15
N ARG A 164 8.53 11.84 8.34
CA ARG A 164 8.32 12.12 6.91
C ARG A 164 7.84 10.89 6.14
N ALA A 165 8.46 9.73 6.37
CA ALA A 165 8.07 8.48 5.71
C ALA A 165 6.62 8.10 6.03
N ARG A 166 6.17 8.30 7.29
CA ARG A 166 4.79 8.05 7.72
C ARG A 166 3.80 8.99 7.01
N GLN A 167 4.11 10.28 6.94
CA GLN A 167 3.26 11.28 6.29
C GLN A 167 3.19 11.08 4.77
N HIS A 168 4.32 10.75 4.15
CA HIS A 168 4.38 10.43 2.73
C HIS A 168 3.45 9.26 2.40
N LEU A 169 3.53 8.17 3.18
CA LEU A 169 2.69 6.99 2.96
C LEU A 169 1.20 7.31 3.07
N LEU A 170 0.78 8.03 4.12
CA LEU A 170 -0.62 8.44 4.27
C LEU A 170 -1.09 9.30 3.09
N ARG A 171 -0.26 10.26 2.66
CA ARG A 171 -0.57 11.11 1.51
C ARG A 171 -0.69 10.30 0.23
N THR A 172 0.22 9.36 -0.01
CA THR A 172 0.16 8.44 -1.15
C THR A 172 -1.16 7.66 -1.15
N LEU A 173 -1.52 7.05 -0.03
CA LEU A 173 -2.76 6.27 0.10
C LEU A 173 -4.01 7.12 -0.19
N LEU A 174 -4.09 8.33 0.37
CA LEU A 174 -5.21 9.24 0.14
C LEU A 174 -5.32 9.69 -1.32
N ILE A 175 -4.20 9.98 -1.99
CA ILE A 175 -4.19 10.35 -3.42
C ILE A 175 -4.69 9.19 -4.27
N HIS A 176 -4.19 7.98 -4.04
CA HIS A 176 -4.65 6.79 -4.78
C HIS A 176 -6.14 6.54 -4.56
N GLY A 177 -6.60 6.68 -3.32
CA GLY A 177 -8.01 6.58 -2.97
C GLY A 177 -8.89 7.57 -3.72
N ALA A 178 -8.50 8.86 -3.72
CA ALA A 178 -9.19 9.90 -4.46
C ALA A 178 -9.22 9.58 -5.96
N CYS A 179 -8.08 9.28 -6.58
CA CYS A 179 -8.00 8.94 -8.00
C CYS A 179 -8.88 7.75 -8.38
N ALA A 180 -8.98 6.73 -7.51
CA ALA A 180 -9.83 5.56 -7.75
C ALA A 180 -11.34 5.90 -7.70
N ALA A 181 -11.73 6.87 -6.88
CA ALA A 181 -13.13 7.29 -6.75
C ALA A 181 -13.57 8.29 -7.83
N LEU A 182 -12.66 9.09 -8.39
CA LEU A 182 -12.98 10.14 -9.36
C LEU A 182 -13.88 9.67 -10.52
N PRO A 183 -13.66 8.52 -11.18
CA PRO A 183 -14.52 8.09 -12.28
C PRO A 183 -15.96 7.77 -11.84
N SER A 184 -16.14 7.29 -10.61
CA SER A 184 -17.47 7.04 -10.06
C SER A 184 -18.15 8.35 -9.65
N LEU A 185 -17.41 9.23 -8.99
CA LEU A 185 -17.91 10.52 -8.48
C LEU A 185 -18.28 11.48 -9.60
N ALA A 186 -17.51 11.52 -10.70
CA ALA A 186 -17.80 12.34 -11.86
C ALA A 186 -19.08 11.92 -12.61
N ARG A 187 -19.63 10.74 -12.31
CA ARG A 187 -20.88 10.22 -12.89
C ARG A 187 -22.07 10.30 -11.94
N SER A 188 -21.84 10.58 -10.67
CA SER A 188 -22.89 10.77 -9.67
C SER A 188 -23.16 12.26 -9.50
N GLU A 189 -24.41 12.68 -9.40
CA GLU A 189 -24.73 14.03 -8.92
C GLU A 189 -24.19 14.17 -7.50
N THR A 190 -23.26 15.09 -7.31
CA THR A 190 -22.70 15.35 -5.99
C THR A 190 -23.32 16.62 -5.40
N PRO A 191 -23.42 16.76 -4.06
CA PRO A 191 -23.87 18.00 -3.43
C PRO A 191 -22.98 19.22 -3.75
N LEU A 192 -21.84 19.02 -4.40
CA LEU A 192 -20.94 20.07 -4.85
C LEU A 192 -21.39 20.71 -6.18
N ASP A 193 -22.33 20.07 -6.89
CA ASP A 193 -22.89 20.55 -8.16
C ASP A 193 -24.13 21.47 -7.95
N ALA A 194 -24.52 21.71 -6.70
CA ALA A 194 -25.64 22.57 -6.30
C ALA A 194 -25.20 24.01 -5.92
N GLY A 195 -24.22 24.57 -6.63
CA GLY A 195 -23.66 25.90 -6.41
C GLY A 195 -23.72 26.78 -7.65
#